data_AF-A0AA87QDM5-F1
#
_entry.id   AF-A0AA87QDM5-F1
#
_cell.length_a   1.000
_cell.length_b   1.000
_cell.length_c   1.000
_cell.angle_alpha   90.00
_cell.angle_beta   90.00
_cell.angle_gamma   90.00
#
_symmetry.space_group_name_H-M   'P 1'
#
loop_
_entity.id
_entity.type
_entity.pdbx_description
1 polymer ?
#
loop_
_entity_poly.entity_id
_entity_poly.type
_entity_poly.pdbx_seq_one_letter_code
_entity_poly.pdbx_strand_id
1 'polypeptide(L)'
;MHRIPARWQMAVDFSAQLRLRANEIEGMAANVRSIPNSNLQRYLIRRLHGRMEEQSWLDTMPLQAAIHFTELLGASIKHGCEPGLETFQENDWAVAAEEGFAVVTKGQQAVKQVLRTIARKELVAQKCTLPILFGRLAVEFLARTSCPGYLDLIHMLEELAVSEFPSFRSEF
;
A
#
# COMPACT_ATOMS: atom_id res chain seq x y z
N MET A 1 -6.59 23.64 37.32
CA MET A 1 -5.55 22.73 37.83
C MET A 1 -6.19 21.36 38.07
N HIS A 2 -6.21 20.49 37.05
CA HIS A 2 -6.85 19.17 37.13
C HIS A 2 -5.76 18.10 37.36
N ARG A 3 -5.84 17.40 38.49
CA ARG A 3 -4.96 16.26 38.81
C ARG A 3 -5.44 15.02 38.06
N ILE A 4 -4.60 14.49 37.18
CA ILE A 4 -4.79 13.19 36.55
C ILE A 4 -4.49 12.09 37.60
N PRO A 5 -5.35 11.07 37.76
CA PRO A 5 -5.16 10.03 38.78
C PRO A 5 -3.97 9.12 38.48
N ALA A 6 -3.22 8.75 39.52
CA ALA A 6 -1.93 8.04 39.49
C ALA A 6 -1.93 6.65 38.82
N ARG A 7 -3.10 6.09 38.48
CA ARG A 7 -3.19 4.79 37.79
C ARG A 7 -2.77 4.84 36.31
N TRP A 8 -2.54 6.04 35.77
CA TRP A 8 -2.07 6.30 34.40
C TRP A 8 -0.58 6.68 34.31
N GLN A 9 0.21 6.52 35.37
CA GLN A 9 1.63 6.94 35.36
C GLN A 9 2.62 5.84 34.97
N MET A 10 2.29 4.55 35.14
CA MET A 10 3.24 3.45 34.83
C MET A 10 3.05 2.81 33.45
N ALA A 11 1.92 3.03 32.77
CA ALA A 11 1.64 2.45 31.45
C ALA A 11 1.95 3.38 30.26
N VAL A 12 2.46 4.60 30.50
CA VAL A 12 2.43 5.68 29.47
C VAL A 12 3.83 6.20 29.08
N ASP A 13 4.91 5.83 29.77
CA ASP A 13 6.26 6.22 29.35
C ASP A 13 6.93 5.11 28.52
N PHE A 14 6.63 5.12 27.21
CA PHE A 14 7.27 4.23 26.23
C PHE A 14 8.80 4.30 26.30
N SER A 15 9.37 5.50 26.50
CA SER A 15 10.80 5.68 26.58
C SER A 15 11.40 5.02 27.83
N ALA A 16 10.73 5.09 28.98
CA ALA A 16 11.15 4.38 30.19
C ALA A 16 11.07 2.84 30.01
N GLN A 17 9.99 2.35 29.39
CA GLN A 17 9.83 0.92 29.07
C GLN A 17 10.90 0.43 28.09
N LEU A 18 11.22 1.24 27.08
CA LEU A 18 12.25 0.92 26.09
C LEU A 18 13.64 0.84 26.73
N ARG A 19 13.97 1.76 27.66
CA ARG A 19 15.26 1.71 28.39
C ARG A 19 15.40 0.46 29.24
N LEU A 20 14.32 0.04 29.92
CA LEU A 20 14.33 -1.17 30.74
C LEU A 20 14.56 -2.44 29.91
N ARG A 21 14.12 -2.44 28.65
CA ARG A 21 14.27 -3.57 27.73
C ARG A 21 15.34 -3.39 26.66
N ALA A 22 16.17 -2.35 26.74
CA ALA A 22 17.16 -2.05 25.70
C ALA A 22 18.11 -3.24 25.47
N ASN A 23 18.63 -3.84 26.54
CA ASN A 23 19.52 -5.00 26.45
C ASN A 23 18.82 -6.24 25.89
N GLU A 24 17.52 -6.45 26.20
CA GLU A 24 16.74 -7.55 25.63
C GLU A 24 16.52 -7.34 24.13
N ILE A 25 16.20 -6.11 23.71
CA ILE A 25 16.02 -5.73 22.30
C ILE A 25 17.33 -5.90 21.52
N GLU A 26 18.46 -5.44 22.08
CA GLU A 26 19.79 -5.62 21.49
C GLU A 26 20.17 -7.11 21.40
N GLY A 27 19.88 -7.89 22.44
CA GLY A 27 20.11 -9.34 22.46
C GLY A 27 19.23 -10.08 21.43
N MET A 28 17.98 -9.68 21.25
CA MET A 28 17.11 -10.20 20.20
C MET A 28 17.64 -9.83 18.82
N ALA A 29 18.03 -8.56 18.61
CA ALA A 29 18.58 -8.09 17.34
C ALA A 29 19.88 -8.82 16.95
N ALA A 30 20.76 -9.10 17.91
CA ALA A 30 22.01 -9.84 17.69
C ALA A 30 21.78 -11.29 17.23
N ASN A 31 20.63 -11.88 17.56
CA ASN A 31 20.28 -13.25 17.22
C ASN A 31 19.34 -13.36 16.01
N VAL A 32 18.92 -12.23 15.42
CA VAL A 32 18.11 -12.23 14.20
C VAL A 32 18.99 -12.58 13.01
N ARG A 33 18.57 -13.59 12.26
CA ARG A 33 19.17 -13.90 10.96
C ARG A 33 18.91 -12.71 10.02
N SER A 34 19.98 -12.03 9.59
CA SER A 34 19.86 -10.95 8.62
C SER A 34 19.27 -11.48 7.31
N ILE A 35 18.05 -11.06 6.98
CA ILE A 35 17.43 -11.32 5.68
C ILE A 35 17.75 -10.10 4.79
N PRO A 36 18.22 -10.31 3.53
CA PRO A 36 18.46 -9.20 2.63
C PRO A 36 17.20 -8.36 2.42
N ASN A 37 17.34 -7.03 2.47
CA ASN A 37 16.22 -6.14 2.23
C ASN A 37 15.61 -6.37 0.83
N SER A 38 14.30 -6.49 0.81
CA SER A 38 13.47 -6.51 -0.40
C SER A 38 13.72 -5.24 -1.25
N ASN A 39 13.37 -5.27 -2.54
CA ASN A 39 13.51 -4.10 -3.40
C ASN A 39 12.64 -2.95 -2.89
N LEU A 40 11.39 -3.24 -2.51
CA LEU A 40 10.50 -2.24 -1.89
C LEU A 40 11.13 -1.69 -0.60
N GLN A 41 11.61 -2.55 0.31
CA GLN A 41 12.26 -2.11 1.55
C GLN A 41 13.46 -1.19 1.30
N ARG A 42 14.29 -1.51 0.30
CA ARG A 42 15.42 -0.66 -0.10
C ARG A 42 14.95 0.72 -0.59
N TYR A 43 13.89 0.77 -1.38
CA TYR A 43 13.26 2.02 -1.81
C TYR A 43 12.72 2.82 -0.61
N LEU A 44 12.02 2.17 0.33
CA LEU A 44 11.49 2.84 1.51
C LEU A 44 12.59 3.43 2.40
N ILE A 45 13.66 2.68 2.65
CA ILE A 45 14.81 3.17 3.42
C ILE A 45 15.44 4.40 2.75
N ARG A 46 15.60 4.37 1.42
CA ARG A 46 16.10 5.54 0.66
C ARG A 46 15.21 6.75 0.85
N ARG A 47 13.90 6.57 0.67
CA ARG A 47 12.93 7.65 0.77
C ARG A 47 12.81 8.24 2.17
N LEU A 48 12.88 7.40 3.21
CA LEU A 48 12.93 7.83 4.61
C LEU A 48 14.19 8.63 4.93
N HIS A 49 15.31 8.38 4.25
CA HIS A 49 16.51 9.21 4.33
C HIS A 49 16.47 10.47 3.45
N GLY A 50 15.31 10.83 2.90
CA GLY A 50 15.14 11.97 2.01
C GLY A 50 15.79 11.80 0.63
N ARG A 51 16.18 10.56 0.27
CA ARG A 51 16.80 10.24 -1.02
C ARG A 51 15.72 9.76 -1.97
N MET A 52 14.99 10.71 -2.55
CA MET A 52 14.03 10.46 -3.62
C MET A 52 14.79 10.37 -4.95
N GLU A 53 14.38 9.45 -5.81
CA GLU A 53 14.88 9.39 -7.18
C GLU A 53 13.92 10.26 -7.99
N GLU A 54 14.35 11.44 -8.46
CA GLU A 54 13.49 12.47 -9.10
C GLU A 54 12.63 11.97 -10.29
N GLN A 55 12.80 10.72 -10.73
CA GLN A 55 12.11 10.09 -11.86
C GLN A 55 11.20 8.91 -11.46
N SER A 56 11.12 8.53 -10.18
CA SER A 56 10.21 7.45 -9.76
C SER A 56 8.78 7.97 -9.66
N TRP A 57 7.85 7.34 -10.38
CA TRP A 57 6.42 7.69 -10.25
C TRP A 57 5.91 7.52 -8.82
N LEU A 58 6.43 6.54 -8.05
CA LEU A 58 6.07 6.37 -6.64
C LEU A 58 6.49 7.54 -5.75
N ASP A 59 7.55 8.28 -6.12
CA ASP A 59 8.04 9.41 -5.36
C ASP A 59 7.05 10.60 -5.41
N THR A 60 6.18 10.64 -6.41
CA THR A 60 5.10 11.65 -6.54
C THR A 60 3.98 11.48 -5.50
N MET A 61 3.93 10.35 -4.80
CA MET A 61 2.84 9.98 -3.90
C MET A 61 3.29 9.95 -2.45
N PRO A 62 2.48 10.33 -1.46
CA PRO A 62 2.78 10.11 -0.05
C PRO A 62 3.22 8.67 0.26
N LEU A 63 4.18 8.48 1.17
CA LEU A 63 4.84 7.20 1.42
C LEU A 63 3.87 6.06 1.74
N GLN A 64 2.88 6.31 2.59
CA GLN A 64 1.86 5.32 2.94
C GLN A 64 1.04 4.87 1.74
N ALA A 65 0.70 5.79 0.83
CA ALA A 65 -0.06 5.47 -0.38
C ALA A 65 0.80 4.67 -1.35
N ALA A 66 2.08 5.04 -1.51
CA ALA A 66 3.02 4.32 -2.36
C ALA A 66 3.23 2.87 -1.91
N ILE A 67 3.43 2.62 -0.61
CA ILE A 67 3.58 1.27 -0.03
C ILE A 67 2.31 0.47 -0.29
N HIS A 68 1.18 0.99 0.18
CA HIS A 68 -0.09 0.27 0.15
C HIS A 68 -0.56 -0.01 -1.29
N PHE A 69 -0.38 0.96 -2.20
CA PHE A 69 -0.65 0.75 -3.63
C PHE A 69 0.21 -0.38 -4.20
N THR A 70 1.51 -0.38 -3.89
CA THR A 70 2.45 -1.39 -4.40
C THR A 70 2.05 -2.78 -3.91
N GLU A 71 1.76 -2.93 -2.62
CA GLU A 71 1.33 -4.20 -2.03
C GLU A 71 0.02 -4.71 -2.61
N LEU A 72 -1.00 -3.85 -2.71
CA LEU A 72 -2.30 -4.23 -3.27
C LEU A 72 -2.23 -4.54 -4.76
N LEU A 73 -1.40 -3.81 -5.52
CA LEU A 73 -1.19 -4.09 -6.93
C LEU A 73 -0.59 -5.49 -7.11
N GLY A 74 0.44 -5.82 -6.34
CA GLY A 74 1.05 -7.15 -6.37
C GLY A 74 0.13 -8.27 -5.91
N ALA A 75 -0.66 -8.04 -4.86
CA ALA A 75 -1.69 -8.98 -4.43
C ALA A 75 -2.70 -9.22 -5.56
N SER A 76 -3.09 -8.16 -6.27
CA SER A 76 -4.05 -8.24 -7.38
C SER A 76 -3.47 -8.87 -8.65
N ILE A 77 -2.17 -8.69 -8.92
CA ILE A 77 -1.46 -9.38 -10.00
C ILE A 77 -1.50 -10.89 -9.76
N LYS A 78 -1.24 -11.32 -8.51
CA LYS A 78 -1.09 -12.73 -8.17
C LYS A 78 -2.42 -13.46 -7.99
N HIS A 79 -3.43 -12.78 -7.46
CA HIS A 79 -4.70 -13.41 -7.04
C HIS A 79 -5.93 -12.86 -7.78
N GLY A 80 -5.74 -11.96 -8.76
CA GLY A 80 -6.82 -11.31 -9.48
C GLY A 80 -7.42 -10.13 -8.69
N CYS A 81 -8.56 -9.63 -9.14
CA CYS A 81 -9.18 -8.40 -8.59
C CYS A 81 -9.78 -8.54 -7.17
N GLU A 82 -10.03 -9.75 -6.67
CA GLU A 82 -10.53 -9.98 -5.30
C GLU A 82 -9.55 -10.86 -4.50
N PRO A 83 -8.34 -10.38 -4.20
CA PRO A 83 -7.42 -11.10 -3.32
C PRO A 83 -8.02 -11.20 -1.91
N GLY A 84 -7.86 -12.36 -1.27
CA GLY A 84 -8.24 -12.59 0.14
C GLY A 84 -7.22 -11.98 1.11
N LEU A 85 -7.12 -10.64 1.13
CA LEU A 85 -6.13 -9.86 1.90
C LEU A 85 -6.10 -10.21 3.39
N GLU A 86 -7.25 -10.59 3.93
CA GLU A 86 -7.50 -10.91 5.33
C GLU A 86 -6.83 -12.22 5.76
N THR A 87 -6.48 -13.07 4.78
CA THR A 87 -5.80 -14.35 5.01
C THR A 87 -4.28 -14.25 4.82
N PHE A 88 -3.78 -13.14 4.27
CA PHE A 88 -2.37 -12.98 3.95
C PHE A 88 -1.53 -12.96 5.23
N GLN A 89 -0.49 -13.78 5.22
CA GLN A 89 0.57 -13.74 6.22
C GLN A 89 1.67 -12.76 5.77
N GLU A 90 2.62 -12.46 6.66
CA GLU A 90 3.74 -11.56 6.38
C GLU A 90 4.51 -11.93 5.09
N ASN A 91 4.72 -13.24 4.87
CA ASN A 91 5.38 -13.71 3.67
C ASN A 91 4.55 -13.49 2.40
N ASP A 92 3.21 -13.55 2.48
CA ASP A 92 2.34 -13.27 1.33
C ASP A 92 2.41 -11.80 0.95
N TRP A 93 2.40 -10.92 1.95
CA TRP A 93 2.61 -9.48 1.75
C TRP A 93 4.00 -9.16 1.19
N ALA A 94 5.05 -9.83 1.66
CA ALA A 94 6.39 -9.66 1.12
C ALA A 94 6.48 -10.04 -0.37
N VAL A 95 5.83 -11.15 -0.76
CA VAL A 95 5.76 -11.57 -2.17
C VAL A 95 4.93 -10.58 -3.00
N ALA A 96 3.76 -10.16 -2.50
CA ALA A 96 2.94 -9.16 -3.17
C ALA A 96 3.68 -7.83 -3.35
N ALA A 97 4.37 -7.36 -2.31
CA ALA A 97 5.20 -6.16 -2.37
C ALA A 97 6.24 -6.23 -3.49
N GLU A 98 6.97 -7.34 -3.63
CA GLU A 98 7.97 -7.50 -4.69
C GLU A 98 7.35 -7.51 -6.09
N GLU A 99 6.24 -8.24 -6.29
CA GLU A 99 5.52 -8.27 -7.57
C GLU A 99 5.02 -6.89 -7.97
N GLY A 100 4.38 -6.18 -7.05
CA GLY A 100 3.92 -4.81 -7.28
C GLY A 100 5.10 -3.88 -7.56
N PHE A 101 6.19 -4.01 -6.80
CA PHE A 101 7.36 -3.15 -6.94
C PHE A 101 8.04 -3.31 -8.32
N ALA A 102 8.08 -4.53 -8.84
CA ALA A 102 8.59 -4.82 -10.17
C ALA A 102 7.79 -4.16 -11.31
N VAL A 103 6.54 -3.76 -11.06
CA VAL A 103 5.69 -3.05 -12.02
C VAL A 103 5.81 -1.53 -11.84
N VAL A 104 5.63 -1.02 -10.63
CA VAL A 104 5.62 0.42 -10.35
C VAL A 104 6.95 1.11 -10.67
N THR A 105 8.07 0.39 -10.54
CA THR A 105 9.41 0.89 -10.92
C THR A 105 9.57 1.12 -12.42
N LYS A 106 8.71 0.52 -13.25
CA LYS A 106 8.66 0.76 -14.71
C LYS A 106 7.81 1.99 -15.07
N GLY A 107 7.25 2.67 -14.07
CA GLY A 107 6.48 3.90 -14.22
C GLY A 107 4.98 3.69 -14.44
N GLN A 108 4.25 4.80 -14.46
CA GLN A 108 2.78 4.83 -14.46
C GLN A 108 2.14 4.09 -15.64
N GLN A 109 2.78 4.09 -16.82
CA GLN A 109 2.22 3.42 -18.00
C GLN A 109 2.22 1.89 -17.86
N ALA A 110 3.29 1.31 -17.28
CA ALA A 110 3.34 -0.12 -16.98
C ALA A 110 2.26 -0.50 -15.96
N VAL A 111 2.03 0.36 -14.97
CA VAL A 111 0.97 0.20 -13.97
C VAL A 111 -0.41 0.22 -14.62
N LYS A 112 -0.71 1.22 -15.46
CA LYS A 112 -1.97 1.28 -16.21
C LYS A 112 -2.19 0.02 -17.05
N GLN A 113 -1.14 -0.52 -17.68
CA GLN A 113 -1.23 -1.75 -18.46
C GLN A 113 -1.61 -2.97 -17.61
N VAL A 114 -1.04 -3.11 -16.41
CA VAL A 114 -1.39 -4.20 -15.48
C VAL A 114 -2.80 -4.02 -14.92
N LEU A 115 -3.20 -2.79 -14.60
CA LEU A 115 -4.56 -2.53 -14.13
C LEU A 115 -5.62 -2.91 -15.19
N ARG A 116 -5.34 -2.72 -16.48
CA ARG A 116 -6.21 -3.21 -17.56
C ARG A 116 -6.37 -4.72 -17.59
N THR A 117 -5.36 -5.48 -17.17
CA THR A 117 -5.44 -6.95 -17.12
C THR A 117 -6.17 -7.44 -15.87
N ILE A 118 -6.13 -6.66 -14.79
CA ILE A 118 -6.85 -6.96 -13.54
C ILE A 118 -8.34 -6.61 -13.66
N ALA A 119 -8.69 -5.59 -14.44
CA ALA A 119 -10.06 -5.13 -14.58
C ALA A 119 -11.01 -6.23 -15.08
N ARG A 120 -12.17 -6.40 -14.42
CA ARG A 120 -13.22 -7.36 -14.81
C ARG A 120 -14.00 -6.91 -16.05
N LYS A 121 -13.44 -7.14 -17.24
CA LYS A 121 -14.01 -6.66 -18.52
C LYS A 121 -15.32 -7.34 -18.89
N GLU A 122 -15.60 -8.52 -18.34
CA GLU A 122 -16.79 -9.31 -18.66
C GLU A 122 -18.07 -8.69 -18.06
N LEU A 123 -17.92 -7.78 -17.08
CA LEU A 123 -19.03 -7.14 -16.38
C LEU A 123 -19.45 -5.78 -17.00
N VAL A 124 -18.84 -5.41 -18.14
CA VAL A 124 -18.96 -4.07 -18.78
C VAL A 124 -20.32 -3.80 -19.43
N ALA A 125 -21.10 -4.86 -19.72
CA ALA A 125 -22.44 -4.71 -20.30
C ALA A 125 -23.46 -4.01 -19.36
N GLN A 126 -23.07 -3.74 -18.11
CA GLN A 126 -23.91 -3.10 -17.09
C GLN A 126 -23.28 -1.75 -16.66
N LYS A 127 -24.06 -0.91 -15.96
CA LYS A 127 -23.48 0.23 -15.24
C LYS A 127 -22.42 -0.31 -14.27
N CYS A 128 -21.17 0.08 -14.44
CA CYS A 128 -20.06 -0.42 -13.63
C CYS A 128 -19.38 0.73 -12.85
N THR A 129 -18.98 0.41 -11.63
CA THR A 129 -18.28 1.29 -10.67
C THR A 129 -16.84 0.81 -10.48
N LEU A 130 -15.97 1.62 -9.86
CA LEU A 130 -14.59 1.22 -9.62
C LEU A 130 -14.46 -0.07 -8.80
N PRO A 131 -15.22 -0.29 -7.70
CA PRO A 131 -15.19 -1.58 -6.99
C PRO A 131 -15.56 -2.77 -7.87
N ILE A 132 -16.52 -2.63 -8.78
CA ILE A 132 -16.89 -3.71 -9.69
C ILE A 132 -15.75 -4.03 -10.66
N LEU A 133 -15.09 -3.00 -11.19
CA LEU A 133 -14.02 -3.16 -12.19
C LEU A 133 -12.70 -3.64 -11.57
N PHE A 134 -12.26 -3.00 -10.50
CA PHE A 134 -10.92 -3.18 -9.93
C PHE A 134 -10.91 -3.91 -8.57
N GLY A 135 -12.08 -4.30 -8.04
CA GLY A 135 -12.22 -5.10 -6.84
C GLY A 135 -11.57 -4.48 -5.60
N ARG A 136 -10.78 -5.26 -4.86
CA ARG A 136 -10.20 -4.83 -3.56
C ARG A 136 -9.31 -3.59 -3.69
N LEU A 137 -8.63 -3.38 -4.81
CA LEU A 137 -7.85 -2.15 -5.04
C LEU A 137 -8.70 -0.90 -4.85
N ALA A 138 -9.84 -0.83 -5.56
CA ALA A 138 -10.74 0.31 -5.47
C ALA A 138 -11.38 0.41 -4.08
N VAL A 139 -11.84 -0.71 -3.51
CA VAL A 139 -12.44 -0.71 -2.16
C VAL A 139 -11.48 -0.14 -1.11
N GLU A 140 -10.22 -0.59 -1.11
CA GLU A 140 -9.23 -0.15 -0.14
C GLU A 140 -8.84 1.33 -0.32
N PHE A 141 -8.88 1.87 -1.54
CA PHE A 141 -8.61 3.30 -1.76
C PHE A 141 -9.78 4.17 -1.34
N LEU A 142 -11.00 3.76 -1.67
CA LEU A 142 -12.23 4.48 -1.32
C LEU A 142 -12.41 4.60 0.20
N ALA A 143 -12.04 3.55 0.95
CA ALA A 143 -12.03 3.56 2.40
C ALA A 143 -11.02 4.55 3.03
N ARG A 144 -10.10 5.10 2.23
CA ARG A 144 -8.99 5.95 2.68
C ARG A 144 -8.94 7.30 1.95
N THR A 145 -10.07 7.76 1.40
CA THR A 145 -10.19 9.05 0.71
C THR A 145 -9.78 10.25 1.58
N SER A 146 -9.88 10.14 2.90
CA SER A 146 -9.41 11.17 3.85
C SER A 146 -7.90 11.20 4.05
N CYS A 147 -7.17 10.17 3.59
CA CYS A 147 -5.72 10.09 3.69
C CYS A 147 -5.04 10.66 2.42
N PRO A 148 -3.90 11.37 2.56
CA PRO A 148 -3.19 11.93 1.40
C PRO A 148 -2.78 10.88 0.36
N GLY A 149 -2.96 11.21 -0.93
CA GLY A 149 -2.54 10.42 -2.09
C GLY A 149 -3.57 9.39 -2.59
N TYR A 150 -4.60 9.07 -1.82
CA TYR A 150 -5.61 8.07 -2.23
C TYR A 150 -6.59 8.60 -3.26
N LEU A 151 -6.92 9.89 -3.23
CA LEU A 151 -7.73 10.51 -4.29
C LEU A 151 -7.03 10.46 -5.65
N ASP A 152 -5.72 10.68 -5.70
CA ASP A 152 -4.95 10.59 -6.95
C ASP A 152 -4.94 9.16 -7.50
N LEU A 153 -4.90 8.15 -6.63
CA LEU A 153 -5.06 6.74 -7.02
C LEU A 153 -6.46 6.45 -7.56
N ILE A 154 -7.51 6.98 -6.93
CA ILE A 154 -8.89 6.83 -7.39
C ILE A 154 -9.04 7.48 -8.77
N HIS A 155 -8.61 8.73 -8.94
CA HIS A 155 -8.65 9.43 -10.23
C HIS A 155 -7.90 8.65 -11.32
N MET A 156 -6.75 8.04 -10.99
CA MET A 156 -6.00 7.21 -11.93
C MET A 156 -6.79 5.96 -12.38
N LEU A 157 -7.54 5.33 -11.46
CA LEU A 157 -8.46 4.24 -11.80
C LEU A 157 -9.65 4.73 -12.63
N GLU A 158 -10.18 5.92 -12.34
CA GLU A 158 -11.29 6.53 -13.10
C GLU A 158 -10.88 6.90 -14.52
N GLU A 159 -9.74 7.56 -14.69
CA GLU A 159 -9.17 7.86 -16.00
C GLU A 159 -9.06 6.58 -16.84
N LEU A 160 -8.54 5.51 -16.22
CA LEU A 160 -8.40 4.23 -16.89
C LEU A 160 -9.78 3.65 -17.24
N ALA A 161 -10.73 3.67 -16.31
CA ALA A 161 -12.08 3.14 -16.53
C ALA A 161 -12.82 3.90 -17.64
N VAL A 162 -12.77 5.23 -17.64
CA VAL A 162 -13.36 6.08 -18.68
C VAL A 162 -12.74 5.78 -20.04
N SER A 163 -11.43 5.57 -20.11
CA SER A 163 -10.74 5.30 -21.37
C SER A 163 -11.06 3.92 -21.97
N GLU A 164 -11.34 2.93 -21.13
CA GLU A 164 -11.52 1.53 -21.56
C GLU A 164 -13.00 1.11 -21.65
N PHE A 165 -13.90 1.77 -20.92
CA PHE A 165 -15.28 1.31 -20.72
C PHE A 165 -16.30 2.44 -20.91
N PRO A 166 -16.96 2.54 -22.07
CA PRO A 166 -17.94 3.59 -22.37
C PRO A 166 -19.17 3.63 -21.44
N SER A 167 -19.49 2.51 -20.78
CA SER A 167 -20.60 2.37 -19.82
C SER A 167 -20.25 2.80 -18.39
N PHE A 168 -18.98 3.12 -18.12
CA PHE A 168 -18.53 3.57 -16.81
C PHE A 168 -19.25 4.86 -16.39
N ARG A 169 -19.57 4.94 -15.10
CA ARG A 169 -20.10 6.12 -14.44
C ARG A 169 -19.25 6.35 -13.20
N SER A 170 -18.56 7.49 -13.15
CA SER A 170 -17.89 7.90 -11.92
C SER A 170 -18.95 8.18 -10.85
N GLU A 171 -18.65 7.77 -9.62
CA GLU A 171 -19.45 8.05 -8.43
C GLU A 171 -18.87 9.24 -7.63
N PHE A 172 -17.81 9.87 -8.14
CA PHE A 172 -17.09 10.99 -7.54
C PHE A 172 -17.23 12.28 -8.38
#